data_AF-A0A6B3E9J8-F1
#
_entry.id   AF-A0A6B3E9J8-F1
#
_cell.length_a   1.000
_cell.length_b   1.000
_cell.length_c   1.000
_cell.angle_alpha   90.00
_cell.angle_beta   90.00
_cell.angle_gamma   90.00
#
_symmetry.space_group_name_H-M   'P 1'
#
loop_
_entity.id
_entity.type
_entity.pdbx_description
1 polymer ?
#
loop_
_entity_poly.entity_id
_entity_poly.type
_entity_poly.pdbx_seq_one_letter_code
_entity_poly.pdbx_strand_id
1 'polypeptide(L)' 'EAVRLAETLAVMRGRPLAGLGETMDAVRSVMCEGSDVPLALVHDRLVVGDVLGEVPDSAPAMPLQRDLTRLQRALRL' A
#
# COMPACT_ATOMS: atom_id res chain seq x y z
N GLU A 1 1.07 -1.26 20.46
CA GLU A 1 0.59 0.13 20.26
C GLU A 1 0.28 0.48 18.81
N ALA A 2 1.24 0.44 17.89
CA ALA A 2 1.04 0.84 16.49
C ALA A 2 -0.13 0.12 15.79
N VAL A 3 -0.30 -1.19 16.00
CA VAL A 3 -1.44 -1.95 15.44
C VAL A 3 -2.78 -1.40 15.91
N ARG A 4 -2.94 -1.17 17.21
CA ARG A 4 -4.17 -0.62 17.80
C ARG A 4 -4.46 0.80 17.28
N LEU A 5 -3.41 1.61 17.09
CA LEU A 5 -3.54 2.94 16.50
C LEU A 5 -3.98 2.86 15.04
N ALA A 6 -3.38 1.97 14.24
CA ALA A 6 -3.77 1.76 12.84
C ALA A 6 -5.24 1.30 12.71
N GLU A 7 -5.67 0.37 13.57
CA GLU A 7 -7.08 -0.07 13.63
C GLU A 7 -8.02 1.09 13.98
N THR A 8 -7.66 1.92 14.97
CA THR A 8 -8.43 3.11 15.33
C THR A 8 -8.53 4.09 14.16
N LEU A 9 -7.42 4.36 13.47
CA LEU A 9 -7.40 5.23 12.30
C LEU A 9 -8.28 4.69 11.16
N ALA A 10 -8.32 3.36 10.98
CA ALA A 10 -9.19 2.73 9.98
C ALA A 10 -10.66 2.98 10.30
N VAL A 11 -11.06 2.80 11.57
CA VAL A 11 -12.42 3.08 12.06
C VAL A 11 -12.77 4.55 11.84
N MET A 12 -11.89 5.47 12.21
CA MET A 12 -12.11 6.91 12.02
C MET A 12 -12.26 7.30 10.54
N ARG A 13 -11.63 6.55 9.64
CA ARG A 13 -11.70 6.76 8.17
C ARG A 13 -12.82 5.97 7.50
N GLY A 14 -13.69 5.31 8.27
CA GLY A 14 -14.80 4.52 7.74
C GLY A 14 -14.36 3.29 6.95
N ARG A 15 -13.16 2.77 7.23
CA ARG A 15 -12.62 1.58 6.58
C ARG A 15 -12.84 0.35 7.47
N PRO A 16 -13.14 -0.82 6.89
CA PRO A 16 -13.34 -2.04 7.67
C PRO A 16 -12.04 -2.56 8.31
N LEU A 17 -10.89 -2.23 7.72
CA LEU A 17 -9.56 -2.68 8.13
C LEU A 17 -8.53 -1.58 7.83
N ALA A 18 -7.46 -1.55 8.62
CA ALA A 18 -6.32 -0.68 8.37
C ALA A 18 -5.62 -1.09 7.06
N GLY A 19 -5.48 -0.14 6.14
CA GLY A 19 -4.61 -0.30 4.98
C GLY A 19 -3.25 0.32 5.23
N LEU A 20 -2.43 0.33 4.18
CA LEU A 20 -1.06 0.84 4.24
C LEU A 20 -0.97 2.27 4.82
N GLY A 21 -1.89 3.17 4.47
CA GLY A 21 -1.90 4.54 4.98
C GLY A 21 -2.05 4.60 6.51
N GLU A 22 -3.04 3.90 7.07
CA GLU A 22 -3.25 3.85 8.52
C GLU A 22 -2.08 3.19 9.25
N THR A 23 -1.50 2.14 8.65
CA THR A 23 -0.32 1.47 9.20
C THR A 23 0.89 2.40 9.22
N MET A 24 1.13 3.16 8.15
CA MET A 24 2.27 4.08 8.06
C MET A 24 2.12 5.27 9.02
N ASP A 25 0.91 5.81 9.17
CA ASP A 25 0.63 6.87 10.15
C ASP A 25 0.87 6.38 11.59
N ALA A 26 0.49 5.14 11.88
CA ALA A 26 0.70 4.55 13.19
C ALA A 26 2.18 4.26 13.48
N VAL A 27 2.93 3.73 12.50
CA VAL A 27 4.38 3.53 12.62
C VAL A 27 5.09 4.88 12.81
N ARG A 28 4.71 5.89 12.03
CA ARG A 28 5.23 7.26 12.18
C ARG A 28 5.05 7.77 13.61
N SER A 29 3.84 7.63 14.15
CA SER A 29 3.51 8.16 15.47
C SER A 29 4.19 7.40 16.60
N VAL A 30 4.27 6.07 16.52
CA VAL A 30 4.72 5.22 17.65
C VAL A 30 6.23 4.92 17.59
N MET A 31 6.79 4.77 16.40
CA MET A 31 8.17 4.30 16.21
C MET A 31 9.11 5.38 15.68
N CYS A 32 8.56 6.44 15.06
CA CYS A 32 9.34 7.49 14.44
C CYS A 32 9.21 8.85 15.14
N GLU A 33 8.52 8.90 16.29
CA GLU A 33 8.29 10.14 17.04
C GLU A 33 7.66 11.26 16.18
N GLY A 34 6.84 10.88 15.19
CA GLY A 34 6.23 11.80 14.22
C GLY A 34 7.10 12.14 13.01
N SER A 35 8.38 11.78 13.00
CA SER A 35 9.34 12.18 11.97
C SER A 35 9.27 11.33 10.69
N ASP A 36 9.35 11.99 9.54
CA ASP A 36 9.50 11.36 8.22
C ASP A 36 10.87 10.70 8.02
N VAL A 37 11.90 11.20 8.70
CA VAL A 37 13.30 10.80 8.47
C VAL A 37 13.52 9.31 8.77
N PRO A 38 13.18 8.79 9.97
CA PRO A 38 13.27 7.35 10.25
C PRO A 38 12.16 6.55 9.53
N LEU A 39 11.05 7.18 9.13
CA LEU A 39 9.98 6.51 8.38
C LEU A 39 10.41 6.16 6.95
N ALA A 40 11.29 6.95 6.33
CA ALA A 40 11.84 6.67 5.01
C ALA A 40 12.53 5.29 4.95
N LEU A 41 13.26 4.90 5.99
CA LEU A 41 13.89 3.57 6.05
C LEU A 41 12.86 2.43 6.11
N VAL A 42 11.75 2.63 6.85
CA VAL A 42 10.65 1.65 6.90
C VAL A 42 10.00 1.54 5.53
N HIS A 43 9.74 2.68 4.88
CA HIS A 43 9.16 2.70 3.55
C HIS A 43 10.05 1.95 2.55
N ASP A 44 11.33 2.30 2.48
CA ASP A 44 12.23 1.76 1.47
C ASP A 44 12.50 0.27 1.68
N ARG A 45 12.71 -0.16 2.94
CA ARG A 45 13.11 -1.55 3.22
C ARG A 45 11.95 -2.51 3.39
N LEU A 46 10.79 -2.05 3.87
CA LEU A 46 9.69 -2.94 4.27
C LEU A 46 8.42 -2.74 3.44
N VAL A 47 8.18 -1.54 2.90
CA VAL A 47 7.01 -1.29 2.04
C VAL A 47 7.35 -1.54 0.57
N VAL A 48 8.46 -0.99 0.09
CA VAL A 48 8.96 -1.24 -1.28
C VAL A 48 9.76 -2.54 -1.29
N GLY A 49 10.76 -2.65 -0.40
CA GLY A 49 11.69 -3.77 -0.38
C GLY A 49 12.66 -3.74 -1.56
N ASP A 50 13.77 -4.47 -1.43
CA ASP A 50 14.81 -4.52 -2.47
C ASP A 50 14.58 -5.66 -3.49
N VAL A 51 13.53 -6.46 -3.28
CA VAL A 51 13.22 -7.64 -4.09
C VAL A 51 11.83 -7.49 -4.70
N LEU A 52 11.76 -7.51 -6.03
CA LEU A 52 10.48 -7.56 -6.73
C LEU A 52 9.83 -8.94 -6.54
N GLY A 53 8.58 -8.95 -6.09
CA GLY A 53 7.71 -10.12 -6.16
C GLY A 53 7.05 -10.28 -7.54
N GLU A 54 6.36 -11.39 -7.76
CA GLU A 54 5.51 -11.60 -8.94
C GLU A 54 4.03 -11.38 -8.59
N VAL A 55 3.28 -10.82 -9.54
CA VAL A 55 1.83 -10.73 -9.45
C VAL A 55 1.26 -11.93 -10.21
N PRO A 56 0.53 -12.85 -9.56
CA PRO A 56 -0.02 -14.01 -10.25
C PRO A 56 -1.12 -13.60 -11.23
N ASP A 57 -1.32 -14.37 -12.29
CA ASP A 57 -2.40 -14.13 -13.27
C ASP A 57 -3.81 -14.15 -12.65
N SER A 58 -3.97 -14.82 -11.50
CA SER A 58 -5.21 -14.85 -10.73
C SER A 58 -5.50 -13.55 -9.97
N ALA A 59 -4.51 -12.66 -9.84
CA ALA A 59 -4.71 -11.37 -9.20
C ALA A 59 -5.74 -10.55 -9.97
N PRO A 60 -6.64 -9.82 -9.29
CA PRO A 60 -7.61 -8.98 -9.96
C PRO A 60 -6.91 -7.96 -10.86
N ALA A 61 -7.11 -8.07 -12.17
CA ALA A 61 -6.53 -7.11 -13.12
C ALA A 61 -6.98 -5.69 -12.77
N MET A 62 -6.01 -4.79 -12.62
CA MET A 62 -6.25 -3.38 -12.32
C MET A 62 -7.05 -2.72 -13.46
N PRO A 63 -7.87 -1.69 -13.18
CA PRO A 63 -8.67 -1.02 -14.22
C PRO A 63 -7.83 -0.61 -15.45
N LEU A 64 -6.65 -0.02 -15.20
CA LEU A 64 -5.72 0.38 -16.25
C LEU A 64 -5.22 -0.80 -17.09
N GLN A 65 -4.92 -1.95 -16.48
CA GLN A 65 -4.46 -3.14 -17.19
C GLN A 65 -5.57 -3.70 -18.10
N ARG A 66 -6.82 -3.71 -17.63
CA ARG A 66 -7.98 -4.13 -18.42
C ARG A 66 -8.19 -3.20 -19.62
N ASP A 67 -8.10 -1.90 -19.39
CA ASP A 67 -8.23 -0.90 -20.45
C ASP A 67 -7.09 -0.99 -21.46
N LEU A 68 -5.84 -1.15 -21.00
CA LEU A 68 -4.69 -1.31 -21.87
C LEU A 68 -4.83 -2.58 -22.74
N THR A 69 -5.24 -3.70 -22.15
CA THR A 69 -5.50 -4.96 -22.87
C THR A 69 -6.60 -4.78 -23.93
N ARG A 70 -7.67 -4.03 -23.59
CA ARG A 70 -8.74 -3.70 -24.53
C ARG A 70 -8.24 -2.84 -25.69
N LEU A 71 -7.42 -1.82 -25.41
CA LEU A 71 -6.83 -0.95 -26.42
C LEU A 71 -5.86 -1.69 -27.34
N GLN A 72 -5.00 -2.57 -26.79
CA GLN A 72 -4.09 -3.40 -27.59
C GLN A 72 -4.87 -4.27 -28.59
N ARG A 73 -5.93 -4.94 -28.15
CA ARG A 73 -6.80 -5.74 -29.04
C ARG A 73 -7.46 -4.88 -30.13
N ALA A 74 -7.95 -3.69 -29.78
CA ALA A 74 -8.57 -2.78 -30.74
C ALA A 74 -7.58 -2.26 -31.79
N LEU A 75 -6.33 -2.05 -31.40
CA LEU A 75 -5.25 -1.56 -32.25
C LEU A 75 -4.44 -2.69 -32.94
N ARG A 76 -4.77 -3.96 -32.64
CA ARG A 76 -4.05 -5.16 -33.13
C ARG A 76 -2.55 -5.15 -32.77
N LEU A 77 -2.24 -4.66 -31.58
CA LEU A 77 -0.93 -4.73 -30.93
C LEU A 77 -0.75 -6.04 -30.16
#